data_AF-A0A7C7EY93-F1
#
_entry.id   AF-A0A7C7EY93-F1
#
_cell.length_a   1.000
_cell.length_b   1.000
_cell.length_c   1.000
_cell.angle_alpha   90.00
_cell.angle_beta   90.00
_cell.angle_gamma   90.00
#
_symmetry.space_group_name_H-M   'P 1'
#
loop_
_entity.id
_entity.type
_entity.pdbx_description
1 polymer ?
#
loop_
_entity_poly.entity_id
_entity_poly.type
_entity_poly.pdbx_seq_one_letter_code
_entity_poly.pdbx_strand_id
1 'polypeptide(L)'
;MQKNLIQQHIASLDWLRRDIIGRNSIFHTPYGARPLVYADYTASGRALLSIENYLNEILKYYANTHTEDGFTGRSMSHLLKEAEDSIKEAVNAGPKGKIIFTESGTTGGIVKLLQILGVYWPPATARRVDDILKSCLIRNPEGVDCNRELHDYMHESKPVVFVGPYEHHSNEIMWRNTLCQTVEVPMNKHAELDLEVLEQYVSDPAYKNRLKIGSFSAASNVSGLLTNVYEVARIMHRYGGLACFDFAACAPYVEIDMCKDEQSYFDAIYLSPHKFLGGPGSSGIIVFNEDIYPKGLAPTVPSGGTVDYVSPVKEEYVRDIETREKPGTPGIMQALRVALAFQLKDKVGQQLINDIEHYYYQKFMSAFEGDDRIMFLGETRAEKKIPIIPFNVRHKDRMLHPKFVTRLLNDLFGIQTRAGCSCAGPYGHFLMNISQQVSDFYRCLITNVGYTGIKPGWVRLNLHYALAENEVDYLIDTLKFVLEYGHKFVQCYEFNLHSGEWSLPGDDSLAFLKLDIDEAYSLEASHHQGLEDASALYRDALEKARAEAAKLSDDYSIMSFEPELENLMFFYVHKLKKD
;
A
#
# COMPACT_ATOMS: atom_id res chain seq x y z
N MET A 1 -15.78 17.95 27.90
CA MET A 1 -16.33 18.52 26.65
C MET A 1 -15.79 17.76 25.42
N GLN A 2 -14.47 17.67 25.24
CA GLN A 2 -13.83 16.95 24.13
C GLN A 2 -14.19 15.45 24.03
N LYS A 3 -14.24 14.72 25.16
CA LYS A 3 -14.68 13.31 25.18
C LYS A 3 -16.16 13.12 24.78
N ASN A 4 -17.02 14.12 24.94
CA ASN A 4 -18.43 14.01 24.51
C ASN A 4 -18.54 14.23 22.98
N LEU A 5 -17.78 15.19 22.45
CA LEU A 5 -17.71 15.44 21.00
C LEU A 5 -17.19 14.22 20.23
N ILE A 6 -16.10 13.59 20.70
CA ILE A 6 -15.54 12.43 19.99
C ILE A 6 -16.51 11.23 19.96
N GLN A 7 -17.31 11.06 21.02
CA GLN A 7 -18.33 10.01 21.05
C GLN A 7 -19.47 10.29 20.07
N GLN A 8 -19.87 11.55 19.92
CA GLN A 8 -20.82 11.96 18.89
C GLN A 8 -20.26 11.74 17.47
N HIS A 9 -18.98 12.05 17.27
CA HIS A 9 -18.26 11.77 16.02
C HIS A 9 -18.28 10.27 15.70
N ILE A 10 -17.88 9.43 16.65
CA ILE A 10 -17.89 7.96 16.49
C ILE A 10 -19.31 7.46 16.17
N ALA A 11 -20.34 7.90 16.91
CA ALA A 11 -21.73 7.48 16.71
C ALA A 11 -22.31 7.92 15.35
N SER A 12 -21.88 9.08 14.82
CA SER A 12 -22.33 9.56 13.51
C SER A 12 -21.95 8.65 12.33
N LEU A 13 -21.04 7.69 12.53
CA LEU A 13 -20.61 6.72 11.52
C LEU A 13 -21.35 5.37 11.57
N ASP A 14 -22.40 5.22 12.37
CA ASP A 14 -23.15 3.96 12.47
C ASP A 14 -23.83 3.54 11.17
N TRP A 15 -24.24 4.50 10.33
CA TRP A 15 -24.74 4.21 8.99
C TRP A 15 -23.65 3.58 8.11
N LEU A 16 -22.42 4.07 8.22
CA LEU A 16 -21.28 3.59 7.44
C LEU A 16 -20.91 2.17 7.86
N ARG A 17 -20.84 1.91 9.17
CA ARG A 17 -20.53 0.58 9.72
C ARG A 17 -21.51 -0.50 9.28
N ARG A 18 -22.80 -0.17 9.24
CA ARG A 18 -23.86 -1.09 8.76
C ARG A 18 -23.77 -1.39 7.27
N ASP A 19 -23.14 -0.50 6.51
CA ASP A 19 -22.99 -0.62 5.06
C ASP A 19 -21.74 -1.42 4.65
N ILE A 20 -20.78 -1.64 5.57
CA ILE A 20 -19.56 -2.41 5.31
C ILE A 20 -19.90 -3.90 5.11
N ILE A 21 -19.65 -4.40 3.90
CA ILE A 21 -19.89 -5.80 3.57
C ILE A 21 -18.98 -6.70 4.41
N GLY A 22 -19.58 -7.69 5.07
CA GLY A 22 -18.87 -8.69 5.85
C GLY A 22 -18.34 -8.23 7.21
N ARG A 23 -18.67 -7.01 7.66
CA ARG A 23 -18.35 -6.56 9.02
C ARG A 23 -19.03 -7.47 10.04
N ASN A 24 -18.28 -7.96 11.03
CA ASN A 24 -18.78 -8.91 12.04
C ASN A 24 -19.39 -10.19 11.46
N SER A 25 -19.06 -10.56 10.22
CA SER A 25 -19.41 -11.89 9.72
C SER A 25 -18.73 -12.95 10.56
N ILE A 26 -19.45 -14.05 10.80
CA ILE A 26 -18.92 -15.15 11.59
C ILE A 26 -18.23 -16.12 10.64
N PHE A 27 -17.02 -16.53 10.99
CA PHE A 27 -16.32 -17.61 10.32
C PHE A 27 -15.77 -18.60 11.35
N HIS A 28 -15.49 -19.81 10.90
CA HIS A 28 -14.96 -20.85 11.77
C HIS A 28 -13.44 -20.84 11.78
N THR A 29 -12.88 -20.93 12.97
CA THR A 29 -11.47 -21.13 13.24
C THR A 29 -11.28 -22.47 13.96
N PRO A 30 -10.04 -22.95 14.13
CA PRO A 30 -9.76 -24.11 14.97
C PRO A 30 -10.25 -23.98 16.42
N TYR A 31 -10.46 -22.76 16.91
CA TYR A 31 -10.98 -22.48 18.26
C TYR A 31 -12.49 -22.17 18.27
N GLY A 32 -13.19 -22.44 17.16
CA GLY A 32 -14.64 -22.26 17.00
C GLY A 32 -15.01 -21.02 16.21
N ALA A 33 -16.29 -20.64 16.27
CA ALA A 33 -16.82 -19.47 15.59
C ALA A 33 -16.18 -18.17 16.12
N ARG A 34 -15.75 -17.29 15.21
CA ARG A 34 -15.16 -15.97 15.55
C ARG A 34 -15.75 -14.86 14.68
N PRO A 35 -15.89 -13.65 15.22
CA PRO A 35 -16.30 -12.50 14.44
C PRO A 35 -15.13 -12.00 13.57
N LEU A 36 -15.42 -11.64 12.32
CA LEU A 36 -14.45 -10.98 11.45
C LEU A 36 -14.27 -9.53 11.89
N VAL A 37 -13.11 -9.24 12.50
CA VAL A 37 -12.66 -7.88 12.85
C VAL A 37 -11.50 -7.51 11.94
N TYR A 38 -11.71 -6.55 11.04
CA TYR A 38 -10.73 -6.20 10.01
C TYR A 38 -9.84 -5.04 10.45
N ALA A 39 -8.52 -5.26 10.54
CA ALA A 39 -7.54 -4.26 10.98
C ALA A 39 -6.33 -4.14 10.02
N ASP A 40 -6.51 -4.48 8.73
CA ASP A 40 -5.50 -4.34 7.65
C ASP A 40 -5.94 -3.33 6.56
N TYR A 41 -6.67 -2.28 6.94
CA TYR A 41 -7.14 -1.23 6.01
C TYR A 41 -6.01 -0.52 5.24
N THR A 42 -4.78 -0.52 5.78
CA THR A 42 -3.59 -0.04 5.07
C THR A 42 -3.30 -0.82 3.78
N ALA A 43 -3.64 -2.12 3.75
CA ALA A 43 -3.46 -2.93 2.56
C ALA A 43 -4.60 -2.75 1.55
N SER A 44 -5.84 -2.75 2.02
CA SER A 44 -7.03 -2.57 1.19
C SER A 44 -8.20 -2.12 2.05
N GLY A 45 -9.07 -1.28 1.50
CA GLY A 45 -10.35 -0.95 2.12
C GLY A 45 -11.33 -2.13 2.07
N ARG A 46 -12.51 -1.93 2.60
CA ARG A 46 -13.65 -2.86 2.52
C ARG A 46 -14.70 -2.34 1.55
N ALA A 47 -15.43 -3.25 0.89
CA ALA A 47 -16.54 -2.88 0.01
C ALA A 47 -17.77 -2.40 0.82
N LEU A 48 -18.60 -1.56 0.22
CA LEU A 48 -19.85 -1.07 0.79
C LEU A 48 -21.04 -1.56 -0.03
N LEU A 49 -22.09 -2.03 0.66
CA LEU A 49 -23.29 -2.56 0.02
C LEU A 49 -23.98 -1.50 -0.84
N SER A 50 -24.06 -0.25 -0.36
CA SER A 50 -24.64 0.86 -1.14
C SER A 50 -23.90 1.12 -2.46
N ILE A 51 -22.56 1.08 -2.46
CA ILE A 51 -21.74 1.28 -3.66
C ILE A 51 -21.90 0.11 -4.63
N GLU A 52 -21.86 -1.13 -4.13
CA GLU A 52 -22.07 -2.31 -4.99
C GLU A 52 -23.47 -2.30 -5.64
N ASN A 53 -24.50 -1.96 -4.88
CA ASN A 53 -25.86 -1.86 -5.39
C ASN A 53 -25.99 -0.77 -6.45
N TYR A 54 -25.39 0.40 -6.22
CA TYR A 54 -25.42 1.49 -7.19
C TYR A 54 -24.67 1.14 -8.49
N LEU A 55 -23.51 0.49 -8.40
CA LEU A 55 -22.79 0.03 -9.59
C LEU A 55 -23.55 -1.07 -10.34
N ASN A 56 -24.24 -1.98 -9.63
CA ASN A 56 -25.14 -2.96 -10.25
C ASN A 56 -26.33 -2.30 -10.98
N GLU A 57 -26.86 -1.20 -10.46
CA GLU A 57 -27.89 -0.42 -11.15
C GLU A 57 -27.35 0.21 -12.44
N ILE A 58 -26.12 0.76 -12.41
CA ILE A 58 -25.47 1.32 -13.60
C ILE A 58 -25.24 0.26 -14.69
N LEU A 59 -24.91 -0.98 -14.30
CA LEU A 59 -24.66 -2.07 -15.25
C LEU A 59 -25.85 -2.37 -16.18
N LYS A 60 -27.09 -2.00 -15.79
CA LYS A 60 -28.28 -2.11 -16.65
C LYS A 60 -28.18 -1.27 -17.92
N TYR A 61 -27.39 -0.20 -17.89
CA TYR A 61 -27.21 0.74 -19.00
C TYR A 61 -25.80 0.71 -19.59
N TYR A 62 -25.00 -0.30 -19.23
CA TYR A 62 -23.61 -0.40 -19.65
C TYR A 62 -23.46 -0.48 -21.17
N ALA A 63 -22.54 0.34 -21.69
CA ALA A 63 -22.04 0.27 -23.06
C ALA A 63 -20.62 0.83 -23.11
N ASN A 64 -19.96 0.58 -24.24
CA ASN A 64 -18.65 1.16 -24.51
C ASN A 64 -18.76 2.69 -24.70
N THR A 65 -17.74 3.44 -24.27
CA THR A 65 -17.66 4.90 -24.30
C THR A 65 -17.07 5.48 -25.60
N HIS A 66 -16.71 4.63 -26.57
CA HIS A 66 -16.15 5.11 -27.85
C HIS A 66 -17.19 5.70 -28.82
N THR A 67 -18.49 5.47 -28.60
CA THR A 67 -19.57 6.05 -29.43
C THR A 67 -20.72 6.54 -28.56
N GLU A 68 -21.25 7.73 -28.86
CA GLU A 68 -22.29 8.40 -28.06
C GLU A 68 -23.64 8.54 -28.80
N ASP A 69 -23.78 7.83 -29.92
CA ASP A 69 -24.99 7.86 -30.76
C ASP A 69 -26.19 7.24 -30.04
N GLY A 70 -25.94 6.18 -29.26
CA GLY A 70 -26.96 5.48 -28.46
C GLY A 70 -27.08 6.02 -27.04
N PHE A 71 -28.24 5.79 -26.42
CA PHE A 71 -28.51 6.20 -25.02
C PHE A 71 -27.49 5.64 -24.03
N THR A 72 -27.17 4.34 -24.12
CA THR A 72 -26.24 3.67 -23.20
C THR A 72 -24.81 4.17 -23.37
N GLY A 73 -24.33 4.30 -24.62
CA GLY A 73 -22.99 4.85 -24.91
C GLY A 73 -22.82 6.28 -24.37
N ARG A 74 -23.79 7.16 -24.66
CA ARG A 74 -23.79 8.54 -24.13
C ARG A 74 -23.85 8.59 -22.61
N SER A 75 -24.67 7.75 -21.99
CA SER A 75 -24.81 7.71 -20.52
C SER A 75 -23.50 7.29 -19.86
N MET A 76 -22.84 6.26 -20.38
CA MET A 76 -21.56 5.80 -19.82
C MET A 76 -20.42 6.80 -20.06
N SER A 77 -20.38 7.47 -21.22
CA SER A 77 -19.38 8.52 -21.48
C SER A 77 -19.55 9.71 -20.54
N HIS A 78 -20.80 10.12 -20.29
CA HIS A 78 -21.11 11.17 -19.32
C HIS A 78 -20.69 10.79 -17.90
N LEU A 79 -21.07 9.60 -17.43
CA LEU A 79 -20.71 9.13 -16.08
C LEU A 79 -19.19 9.01 -15.91
N LEU A 80 -18.47 8.56 -16.94
CA LEU A 80 -17.01 8.50 -16.90
C LEU A 80 -16.41 9.92 -16.77
N LYS A 81 -16.95 10.89 -17.51
CA LYS A 81 -16.48 12.28 -17.42
C LYS A 81 -16.77 12.90 -16.05
N GLU A 82 -17.96 12.67 -15.50
CA GLU A 82 -18.32 13.09 -14.14
C GLU A 82 -17.39 12.46 -13.10
N ALA A 83 -17.04 11.18 -13.25
CA ALA A 83 -16.08 10.53 -12.37
C ALA A 83 -14.69 11.17 -12.43
N GLU A 84 -14.18 11.44 -13.64
CA GLU A 84 -12.90 12.11 -13.83
C GLU A 84 -12.86 13.50 -13.18
N ASP A 85 -13.91 14.29 -13.40
CA ASP A 85 -13.98 15.65 -12.89
C ASP A 85 -14.17 15.66 -11.35
N SER A 86 -14.99 14.77 -10.81
CA SER A 86 -15.18 14.61 -9.35
C SER A 86 -13.88 14.19 -8.64
N ILE A 87 -13.08 13.30 -9.24
CA ILE A 87 -11.78 12.90 -8.65
C ILE A 87 -10.79 14.06 -8.69
N LYS A 88 -10.71 14.79 -9.82
CA LYS A 88 -9.84 15.96 -9.95
C LYS A 88 -10.20 17.07 -8.96
N GLU A 89 -11.49 17.31 -8.73
CA GLU A 89 -11.98 18.24 -7.70
C GLU A 89 -11.55 17.78 -6.30
N ALA A 90 -11.73 16.50 -5.98
CA ALA A 90 -11.41 15.95 -4.66
C ALA A 90 -9.92 16.00 -4.27
N VAL A 91 -9.01 16.17 -5.24
CA VAL A 91 -7.56 16.34 -5.01
C VAL A 91 -7.06 17.75 -5.32
N ASN A 92 -7.98 18.68 -5.61
CA ASN A 92 -7.69 20.03 -6.11
C ASN A 92 -6.64 20.04 -7.25
N ALA A 93 -6.88 19.27 -8.31
CA ALA A 93 -5.94 19.13 -9.43
C ALA A 93 -5.75 20.42 -10.27
N GLY A 94 -6.60 21.44 -10.03
CA GLY A 94 -6.59 22.69 -10.76
C GLY A 94 -6.99 22.55 -12.26
N PRO A 95 -6.96 23.67 -13.02
CA PRO A 95 -7.41 23.69 -14.41
C PRO A 95 -6.49 22.92 -15.37
N LYS A 96 -5.23 22.70 -14.96
CA LYS A 96 -4.22 21.94 -15.71
C LYS A 96 -4.17 20.47 -15.33
N GLY A 97 -4.92 20.06 -14.32
CA GLY A 97 -4.97 18.68 -13.83
C GLY A 97 -5.53 17.73 -14.88
N LYS A 98 -4.82 16.63 -15.11
CA LYS A 98 -5.22 15.50 -15.96
C LYS A 98 -5.23 14.23 -15.13
N ILE A 99 -6.20 13.36 -15.38
CA ILE A 99 -6.28 12.04 -14.75
C ILE A 99 -6.12 10.92 -15.77
N ILE A 100 -5.38 9.88 -15.40
CA ILE A 100 -5.30 8.62 -16.15
C ILE A 100 -5.60 7.46 -15.19
N PHE A 101 -6.55 6.61 -15.58
CA PHE A 101 -6.79 5.33 -14.94
C PHE A 101 -5.76 4.31 -15.43
N THR A 102 -5.17 3.58 -14.49
CA THR A 102 -4.09 2.61 -14.72
C THR A 102 -4.48 1.24 -14.19
N GLU A 103 -3.74 0.20 -14.56
CA GLU A 103 -4.10 -1.18 -14.23
C GLU A 103 -4.22 -1.44 -12.72
N SER A 104 -3.10 -1.44 -11.99
CA SER A 104 -3.05 -1.90 -10.60
C SER A 104 -2.43 -0.88 -9.64
N GLY A 105 -3.30 -0.14 -8.96
CA GLY A 105 -2.94 0.80 -7.88
C GLY A 105 -1.88 1.82 -8.26
N THR A 106 -1.12 2.27 -7.26
CA THR A 106 -0.04 3.26 -7.42
C THR A 106 1.07 2.76 -8.34
N THR A 107 1.35 1.45 -8.37
CA THR A 107 2.35 0.88 -9.27
C THR A 107 2.04 1.21 -10.73
N GLY A 108 0.77 1.07 -11.16
CA GLY A 108 0.34 1.47 -12.49
C GLY A 108 0.52 2.97 -12.77
N GLY A 109 0.19 3.81 -11.77
CA GLY A 109 0.38 5.26 -11.83
C GLY A 109 1.84 5.68 -12.03
N ILE A 110 2.76 5.10 -11.24
CA ILE A 110 4.19 5.39 -11.36
C ILE A 110 4.70 4.93 -12.72
N VAL A 111 4.39 3.69 -13.16
CA VAL A 111 4.81 3.21 -14.50
C VAL A 111 4.33 4.15 -15.60
N LYS A 112 3.08 4.63 -15.52
CA LYS A 112 2.55 5.61 -16.48
C LYS A 112 3.35 6.91 -16.47
N LEU A 113 3.73 7.44 -15.30
CA LEU A 113 4.61 8.61 -15.23
C LEU A 113 5.97 8.32 -15.87
N LEU A 114 6.59 7.17 -15.57
CA LEU A 114 7.89 6.80 -16.14
C LEU A 114 7.84 6.77 -17.68
N GLN A 115 6.72 6.32 -18.25
CA GLN A 115 6.47 6.34 -19.69
C GLN A 115 6.29 7.76 -20.22
N ILE A 116 5.49 8.60 -19.56
CA ILE A 116 5.27 10.02 -19.93
C ILE A 116 6.59 10.80 -19.93
N LEU A 117 7.42 10.61 -18.92
CA LEU A 117 8.71 11.28 -18.79
C LEU A 117 9.81 10.67 -19.69
N GLY A 118 9.52 9.56 -20.38
CA GLY A 118 10.49 8.90 -21.26
C GLY A 118 11.66 8.22 -20.53
N VAL A 119 11.50 7.91 -19.24
CA VAL A 119 12.55 7.28 -18.42
C VAL A 119 12.34 5.79 -18.20
N TYR A 120 11.13 5.29 -18.49
CA TYR A 120 10.84 3.86 -18.44
C TYR A 120 11.67 3.10 -19.47
N TRP A 121 12.46 2.13 -18.99
CA TRP A 121 13.29 1.30 -19.85
C TRP A 121 12.91 -0.18 -19.67
N PRO A 122 12.08 -0.76 -20.57
CA PRO A 122 11.74 -2.17 -20.48
C PRO A 122 13.01 -3.05 -20.44
N PRO A 123 13.12 -4.04 -19.53
CA PRO A 123 14.36 -4.81 -19.34
C PRO A 123 14.89 -5.47 -20.62
N ALA A 124 13.99 -6.00 -21.45
CA ALA A 124 14.37 -6.59 -22.74
C ALA A 124 14.93 -5.55 -23.72
N THR A 125 14.42 -4.32 -23.70
CA THR A 125 14.94 -3.22 -24.51
C THR A 125 16.29 -2.75 -23.98
N ALA A 126 16.46 -2.64 -22.65
CA ALA A 126 17.74 -2.30 -22.01
C ALA A 126 18.84 -3.28 -22.41
N ARG A 127 18.57 -4.59 -22.31
CA ARG A 127 19.50 -5.62 -22.75
C ARG A 127 19.87 -5.50 -24.23
N ARG A 128 18.90 -5.28 -25.12
CA ARG A 128 19.19 -5.14 -26.57
C ARG A 128 20.09 -3.95 -26.87
N VAL A 129 19.87 -2.82 -26.21
CA VAL A 129 20.72 -1.62 -26.37
C VAL A 129 22.11 -1.86 -25.79
N ASP A 130 22.20 -2.45 -24.60
CA ASP A 130 23.49 -2.83 -23.98
C ASP A 130 24.30 -3.78 -24.89
N ASP A 131 23.64 -4.77 -25.48
CA ASP A 131 24.28 -5.71 -26.40
C ASP A 131 24.80 -4.99 -27.65
N ILE A 132 24.08 -3.98 -28.16
CA ILE A 132 24.55 -3.13 -29.28
C ILE A 132 25.77 -2.31 -28.86
N LEU A 133 25.72 -1.63 -27.70
CA LEU A 133 26.82 -0.81 -27.20
C LEU A 133 28.09 -1.66 -26.97
N LYS A 134 27.94 -2.87 -26.39
CA LYS A 134 29.01 -3.83 -26.14
C LYS A 134 29.48 -4.55 -27.41
N SER A 135 28.67 -4.62 -28.46
CA SER A 135 29.04 -5.32 -29.70
C SER A 135 30.28 -4.73 -30.38
N CYS A 136 30.59 -3.46 -30.13
CA CYS A 136 31.80 -2.83 -30.66
C CYS A 136 33.05 -3.30 -29.91
N LEU A 137 32.98 -3.36 -28.57
CA LEU A 137 34.04 -3.92 -27.70
C LEU A 137 34.37 -5.37 -28.04
N ILE A 138 33.34 -6.19 -28.32
CA ILE A 138 33.53 -7.60 -28.70
C ILE A 138 34.23 -7.73 -30.07
N ARG A 139 33.92 -6.82 -31.01
CA ARG A 139 34.47 -6.87 -32.38
C ARG A 139 35.87 -6.25 -32.50
N ASN A 140 36.26 -5.40 -31.55
CA ASN A 140 37.57 -4.76 -31.54
C ASN A 140 38.14 -4.66 -30.11
N PRO A 141 38.59 -5.78 -29.52
CA PRO A 141 39.04 -5.83 -28.13
C PRO A 141 40.33 -5.03 -27.87
N GLU A 142 41.12 -4.71 -28.91
CA GLU A 142 42.32 -3.85 -28.83
C GLU A 142 42.06 -2.39 -29.26
N GLY A 143 40.83 -2.07 -29.65
CA GLY A 143 40.44 -0.74 -30.14
C GLY A 143 40.20 0.27 -29.01
N VAL A 144 40.42 1.55 -29.32
CA VAL A 144 39.92 2.68 -28.51
C VAL A 144 38.43 2.45 -28.29
N ASP A 145 38.01 2.44 -27.01
CA ASP A 145 36.66 2.15 -26.51
C ASP A 145 35.57 2.80 -27.38
N CYS A 146 35.16 2.08 -28.42
CA CYS A 146 34.26 2.60 -29.43
C CYS A 146 32.86 2.62 -28.81
N ASN A 147 32.27 3.82 -28.77
CA ASN A 147 31.10 4.21 -27.99
C ASN A 147 31.37 4.77 -26.57
N ARG A 148 32.62 4.94 -26.13
CA ARG A 148 32.89 5.56 -24.82
C ARG A 148 32.30 6.96 -24.68
N GLU A 149 32.46 7.79 -25.70
CA GLU A 149 31.85 9.14 -25.71
C GLU A 149 30.32 9.08 -25.60
N LEU A 150 29.67 8.13 -26.28
CA LEU A 150 28.22 7.93 -26.21
C LEU A 150 27.81 7.39 -24.83
N HIS A 151 28.57 6.44 -24.28
CA HIS A 151 28.36 5.89 -22.95
C HIS A 151 28.49 6.98 -21.88
N ASP A 152 29.58 7.75 -21.92
CA ASP A 152 29.85 8.85 -20.98
C ASP A 152 28.77 9.93 -21.11
N TYR A 153 28.38 10.32 -22.34
CA TYR A 153 27.27 11.24 -22.57
C TYR A 153 25.95 10.71 -22.00
N MET A 154 25.61 9.43 -22.24
CA MET A 154 24.41 8.81 -21.68
C MET A 154 24.44 8.79 -20.16
N HIS A 155 25.61 8.56 -19.55
CA HIS A 155 25.79 8.56 -18.10
C HIS A 155 25.69 9.96 -17.48
N GLU A 156 26.30 10.97 -18.10
CA GLU A 156 26.29 12.36 -17.65
C GLU A 156 24.93 13.05 -17.87
N SER A 157 24.18 12.62 -18.88
CA SER A 157 22.89 13.22 -19.26
C SER A 157 21.68 12.53 -18.62
N LYS A 158 21.84 11.46 -17.83
CA LYS A 158 20.71 10.74 -17.21
C LYS A 158 19.84 11.70 -16.41
N PRO A 159 18.51 11.60 -16.44
CA PRO A 159 17.69 12.25 -15.40
C PRO A 159 18.13 11.81 -14.00
N VAL A 160 17.87 12.62 -12.99
CA VAL A 160 18.11 12.26 -11.59
C VAL A 160 16.76 12.19 -10.88
N VAL A 161 16.56 11.13 -10.09
CA VAL A 161 15.38 10.97 -9.25
C VAL A 161 15.77 10.89 -7.78
N PHE A 162 15.16 11.74 -6.97
CA PHE A 162 15.27 11.75 -5.52
C PHE A 162 14.10 10.97 -4.92
N VAL A 163 14.41 10.01 -4.08
CA VAL A 163 13.43 9.16 -3.37
C VAL A 163 13.65 9.26 -1.86
N GLY A 164 12.60 9.04 -1.07
CA GLY A 164 12.69 9.10 0.39
C GLY A 164 13.30 7.85 1.02
N PRO A 165 13.46 7.85 2.36
CA PRO A 165 14.09 6.75 3.10
C PRO A 165 13.11 5.63 3.51
N TYR A 166 11.80 5.85 3.35
CA TYR A 166 10.73 4.93 3.76
C TYR A 166 9.77 4.59 2.62
N GLU A 167 10.29 4.58 1.40
CA GLU A 167 9.50 4.28 0.21
C GLU A 167 9.02 2.84 0.18
N HIS A 168 7.78 2.67 -0.31
CA HIS A 168 7.31 1.38 -0.77
C HIS A 168 8.13 0.93 -1.99
N HIS A 169 8.30 -0.39 -2.17
CA HIS A 169 9.08 -0.95 -3.29
C HIS A 169 8.65 -0.44 -4.67
N SER A 170 7.36 -0.12 -4.86
CA SER A 170 6.88 0.51 -6.10
C SER A 170 7.52 1.88 -6.35
N ASN A 171 7.78 2.67 -5.31
CA ASN A 171 8.36 4.01 -5.43
C ASN A 171 9.88 4.03 -5.16
N GLU A 172 10.54 2.87 -5.25
CA GLU A 172 11.99 2.74 -5.05
C GLU A 172 12.60 1.84 -6.11
N ILE A 173 12.23 0.54 -6.12
CA ILE A 173 12.84 -0.47 -7.00
C ILE A 173 12.59 -0.14 -8.46
N MET A 174 11.40 0.41 -8.78
CA MET A 174 11.09 0.82 -10.15
C MET A 174 12.07 1.87 -10.64
N TRP A 175 12.37 2.90 -9.83
CA TRP A 175 13.32 3.95 -10.18
C TRP A 175 14.73 3.43 -10.42
N ARG A 176 15.19 2.45 -9.61
CA ARG A 176 16.49 1.78 -9.79
C ARG A 176 16.62 1.05 -11.14
N ASN A 177 15.51 0.75 -11.80
CA ASN A 177 15.44 0.05 -13.08
C ASN A 177 15.01 0.97 -14.25
N THR A 178 15.24 2.29 -14.13
CA THR A 178 14.96 3.27 -15.18
C THR A 178 16.23 3.85 -15.80
N LEU A 179 16.07 4.78 -16.75
CA LEU A 179 17.16 5.64 -17.26
C LEU A 179 17.69 6.63 -16.22
N CYS A 180 17.05 6.77 -15.06
CA CYS A 180 17.45 7.74 -14.04
C CYS A 180 18.65 7.26 -13.21
N GLN A 181 19.42 8.22 -12.70
CA GLN A 181 20.22 8.03 -11.50
C GLN A 181 19.32 8.19 -10.27
N THR A 182 19.19 7.15 -9.45
CA THR A 182 18.44 7.21 -8.19
C THR A 182 19.33 7.72 -7.06
N VAL A 183 18.83 8.70 -6.31
CA VAL A 183 19.46 9.28 -5.12
C VAL A 183 18.48 9.16 -3.95
N GLU A 184 18.85 8.43 -2.91
CA GLU A 184 18.04 8.29 -1.70
C GLU A 184 18.36 9.44 -0.72
N VAL A 185 17.31 10.15 -0.29
CA VAL A 185 17.41 11.17 0.75
C VAL A 185 17.28 10.50 2.11
N PRO A 186 18.24 10.69 3.03
CA PRO A 186 18.25 10.00 4.31
C PRO A 186 17.16 10.53 5.26
N MET A 187 17.01 9.84 6.39
CA MET A 187 16.28 10.37 7.54
C MET A 187 17.13 11.32 8.37
N ASN A 188 16.50 12.34 8.93
CA ASN A 188 17.09 13.20 9.95
C ASN A 188 17.10 12.51 11.33
N LYS A 189 17.60 13.21 12.36
CA LYS A 189 17.65 12.72 13.75
C LYS A 189 16.28 12.40 14.38
N HIS A 190 15.18 12.82 13.76
CA HIS A 190 13.81 12.57 14.18
C HIS A 190 13.14 11.45 13.38
N ALA A 191 13.90 10.69 12.57
CA ALA A 191 13.41 9.65 11.67
C ALA A 191 12.42 10.16 10.61
N GLU A 192 12.47 11.46 10.29
CA GLU A 192 11.71 12.11 9.21
C GLU A 192 12.61 12.30 7.97
N LEU A 193 12.03 12.49 6.79
CA LEU A 193 12.79 12.88 5.59
C LEU A 193 13.66 14.11 5.88
N ASP A 194 14.96 14.04 5.58
CA ASP A 194 15.87 15.14 5.79
C ASP A 194 15.76 16.19 4.67
N LEU A 195 15.01 17.27 4.96
CA LEU A 195 14.75 18.35 4.01
C LEU A 195 15.98 19.20 3.72
N GLU A 196 16.92 19.32 4.68
CA GLU A 196 18.17 20.06 4.46
C GLU A 196 19.06 19.29 3.49
N VAL A 197 19.16 17.96 3.66
CA VAL A 197 19.89 17.10 2.73
C VAL A 197 19.22 17.04 1.36
N LEU A 198 17.88 17.00 1.30
CA LEU A 198 17.14 17.11 0.04
C LEU A 198 17.55 18.39 -0.71
N GLU A 199 17.51 19.55 -0.04
CA GLU A 199 17.89 20.82 -0.67
C GLU A 199 19.34 20.82 -1.17
N GLN A 200 20.27 20.26 -0.39
CA GLN A 200 21.67 20.08 -0.82
C GLN A 200 21.77 19.22 -2.09
N TYR A 201 21.07 18.09 -2.14
CA TYR A 201 21.11 17.18 -3.27
C TYR A 201 20.47 17.77 -4.53
N VAL A 202 19.32 18.43 -4.42
CA VAL A 202 18.60 18.99 -5.57
C VAL A 202 19.34 20.22 -6.14
N SER A 203 20.05 20.95 -5.29
CA SER A 203 20.85 22.13 -5.68
C SER A 203 22.25 21.79 -6.19
N ASP A 204 22.68 20.51 -6.15
CA ASP A 204 24.01 20.09 -6.59
C ASP A 204 24.28 20.55 -8.05
N PRO A 205 25.38 21.28 -8.29
CA PRO A 205 25.77 21.72 -9.64
C PRO A 205 25.89 20.58 -10.66
N ALA A 206 26.19 19.35 -10.23
CA ALA A 206 26.26 18.17 -11.09
C ALA A 206 24.90 17.83 -11.75
N TYR A 207 23.80 18.32 -11.20
CA TYR A 207 22.45 18.09 -11.73
C TYR A 207 21.85 19.29 -12.46
N LYS A 208 22.60 20.39 -12.64
CA LYS A 208 22.06 21.66 -13.17
C LYS A 208 21.33 21.55 -14.51
N ASN A 209 21.83 20.72 -15.44
CA ASN A 209 21.30 20.58 -16.79
C ASN A 209 20.53 19.25 -16.99
N ARG A 210 20.22 18.55 -15.91
CA ARG A 210 19.55 17.24 -15.94
C ARG A 210 18.09 17.42 -15.49
N LEU A 211 17.18 16.62 -16.04
CA LEU A 211 15.82 16.53 -15.53
C LEU A 211 15.88 16.01 -14.08
N LYS A 212 15.33 16.78 -13.13
CA LYS A 212 15.27 16.44 -11.72
C LYS A 212 13.86 16.01 -11.36
N ILE A 213 13.71 14.86 -10.73
CA ILE A 213 12.43 14.29 -10.35
C ILE A 213 12.48 14.00 -8.84
N GLY A 214 11.50 14.46 -8.08
CA GLY A 214 11.26 14.01 -6.72
C GLY A 214 10.10 13.02 -6.74
N SER A 215 10.27 11.83 -6.17
CA SER A 215 9.18 10.85 -6.05
C SER A 215 9.15 10.31 -4.63
N PHE A 216 8.30 10.88 -3.78
CA PHE A 216 8.29 10.62 -2.34
C PHE A 216 6.97 10.04 -1.85
N SER A 217 7.01 9.13 -0.89
CA SER A 217 5.81 8.69 -0.17
C SER A 217 5.24 9.85 0.64
N ALA A 218 3.96 10.15 0.48
CA ALA A 218 3.26 11.14 1.32
C ALA A 218 3.05 10.63 2.75
N ALA A 219 2.98 9.30 2.93
CA ALA A 219 3.11 8.66 4.23
C ALA A 219 3.76 7.29 4.12
N SER A 220 4.52 6.87 5.14
CA SER A 220 5.05 5.51 5.22
C SER A 220 3.92 4.49 5.35
N ASN A 221 3.92 3.48 4.48
CA ASN A 221 2.99 2.34 4.58
C ASN A 221 3.35 1.36 5.73
N VAL A 222 4.46 1.61 6.42
CA VAL A 222 4.95 0.86 7.57
C VAL A 222 4.57 1.55 8.86
N SER A 223 5.09 2.76 9.09
CA SER A 223 4.96 3.48 10.37
C SER A 223 3.82 4.49 10.40
N GLY A 224 3.22 4.80 9.24
CA GLY A 224 2.21 5.85 9.11
C GLY A 224 2.77 7.27 9.15
N LEU A 225 4.10 7.44 9.25
CA LEU A 225 4.75 8.75 9.30
C LEU A 225 4.42 9.59 8.08
N LEU A 226 3.92 10.80 8.29
CA LEU A 226 3.57 11.75 7.23
C LEU A 226 4.81 12.54 6.77
N THR A 227 4.96 12.67 5.46
CA THR A 227 5.96 13.54 4.83
C THR A 227 5.40 14.97 4.72
N ASN A 228 6.24 15.99 4.96
CA ASN A 228 5.87 17.37 4.65
C ASN A 228 5.94 17.63 3.13
N VAL A 229 4.96 17.08 2.41
CA VAL A 229 4.89 17.08 0.94
C VAL A 229 4.97 18.48 0.32
N TYR A 230 4.41 19.49 0.98
CA TYR A 230 4.41 20.87 0.49
C TYR A 230 5.78 21.55 0.57
N GLU A 231 6.56 21.23 1.61
CA GLU A 231 7.94 21.71 1.72
C GLU A 231 8.86 20.99 0.75
N VAL A 232 8.68 19.67 0.58
CA VAL A 232 9.38 18.89 -0.45
C VAL A 232 9.13 19.49 -1.83
N ALA A 233 7.87 19.77 -2.19
CA ALA A 233 7.52 20.39 -3.46
C ALA A 233 8.20 21.75 -3.65
N ARG A 234 8.17 22.60 -2.61
CA ARG A 234 8.84 23.90 -2.62
C ARG A 234 10.33 23.81 -2.89
N ILE A 235 11.02 22.87 -2.23
CA ILE A 235 12.45 22.63 -2.43
C ILE A 235 12.71 22.14 -3.86
N MET A 236 11.93 21.17 -4.36
CA MET A 236 12.08 20.65 -5.73
C MET A 236 11.93 21.77 -6.77
N HIS A 237 10.84 22.54 -6.69
CA HIS A 237 10.54 23.59 -7.66
C HIS A 237 11.55 24.74 -7.64
N ARG A 238 12.09 25.11 -6.46
CA ARG A 238 13.13 26.14 -6.31
C ARG A 238 14.35 25.90 -7.21
N TYR A 239 14.63 24.63 -7.52
CA TYR A 239 15.76 24.19 -8.33
C TYR A 239 15.35 23.52 -9.65
N GLY A 240 14.13 23.78 -10.11
CA GLY A 240 13.60 23.33 -11.41
C GLY A 240 13.33 21.84 -11.51
N GLY A 241 13.13 21.15 -10.38
CA GLY A 241 12.76 19.74 -10.35
C GLY A 241 11.26 19.52 -10.19
N LEU A 242 10.80 18.35 -10.60
CA LEU A 242 9.40 17.92 -10.47
C LEU A 242 9.11 17.37 -9.07
N ALA A 243 7.92 17.60 -8.53
CA ALA A 243 7.46 17.09 -7.25
C ALA A 243 6.32 16.08 -7.41
N CYS A 244 6.65 14.80 -7.31
CA CYS A 244 5.70 13.69 -7.43
C CYS A 244 5.53 12.93 -6.11
N PHE A 245 4.31 12.50 -5.80
CA PHE A 245 4.00 11.89 -4.50
C PHE A 245 3.20 10.59 -4.58
N ASP A 246 3.64 9.57 -3.84
CA ASP A 246 2.87 8.35 -3.57
C ASP A 246 1.94 8.56 -2.36
N PHE A 247 0.65 8.70 -2.65
CA PHE A 247 -0.40 8.87 -1.65
C PHE A 247 -1.09 7.55 -1.26
N ALA A 248 -0.61 6.39 -1.72
CA ALA A 248 -1.30 5.11 -1.54
C ALA A 248 -1.63 4.81 -0.07
N ALA A 249 -0.72 5.09 0.86
CA ALA A 249 -0.91 4.76 2.27
C ALA A 249 -1.86 5.71 2.99
N CYS A 250 -1.94 6.98 2.58
CA CYS A 250 -2.61 8.04 3.33
C CYS A 250 -3.84 8.65 2.66
N ALA A 251 -4.03 8.50 1.36
CA ALA A 251 -5.14 9.12 0.62
C ALA A 251 -6.55 8.85 1.20
N PRO A 252 -6.86 7.66 1.78
CA PRO A 252 -8.15 7.44 2.44
C PRO A 252 -8.37 8.32 3.67
N TYR A 253 -7.29 8.88 4.24
CA TYR A 253 -7.27 9.49 5.56
C TYR A 253 -6.90 10.97 5.56
N VAL A 254 -6.22 11.48 4.53
CA VAL A 254 -5.68 12.85 4.51
C VAL A 254 -6.28 13.70 3.40
N GLU A 255 -6.23 15.02 3.58
CA GLU A 255 -6.54 15.97 2.52
C GLU A 255 -5.44 15.92 1.45
N ILE A 256 -5.84 16.02 0.19
CA ILE A 256 -4.92 16.12 -0.94
C ILE A 256 -5.25 17.42 -1.64
N ASP A 257 -4.30 18.35 -1.63
CA ASP A 257 -4.40 19.61 -2.33
C ASP A 257 -3.21 19.74 -3.27
N MET A 258 -3.40 19.40 -4.54
CA MET A 258 -2.34 19.46 -5.57
C MET A 258 -1.98 20.88 -5.98
N CYS A 259 -2.86 21.86 -5.77
CA CYS A 259 -2.69 23.25 -6.21
C CYS A 259 -2.68 24.21 -5.02
N LYS A 260 -1.91 23.85 -3.98
CA LYS A 260 -1.88 24.59 -2.71
C LYS A 260 -1.51 26.06 -2.86
N ASP A 261 -0.43 26.32 -3.59
CA ASP A 261 0.07 27.63 -3.97
C ASP A 261 1.05 27.52 -5.15
N GLU A 262 1.58 28.64 -5.63
CA GLU A 262 2.46 28.72 -6.80
C GLU A 262 3.80 27.98 -6.64
N GLN A 263 4.24 27.66 -5.42
CA GLN A 263 5.54 27.05 -5.15
C GLN A 263 5.42 25.64 -4.56
N SER A 264 4.31 25.32 -3.90
CA SER A 264 4.06 24.06 -3.20
C SER A 264 2.99 23.20 -3.89
N TYR A 265 2.81 23.33 -5.20
CA TYR A 265 1.92 22.44 -5.97
C TYR A 265 2.56 21.06 -6.21
N PHE A 266 1.80 20.08 -6.69
CA PHE A 266 2.31 18.75 -7.05
C PHE A 266 2.26 18.56 -8.57
N ASP A 267 3.36 18.09 -9.17
CA ASP A 267 3.40 17.78 -10.60
C ASP A 267 2.64 16.48 -10.90
N ALA A 268 2.72 15.50 -10.01
CA ALA A 268 1.97 14.27 -10.10
C ALA A 268 1.69 13.65 -8.72
N ILE A 269 0.54 13.00 -8.60
CA ILE A 269 0.23 12.11 -7.48
C ILE A 269 -0.20 10.75 -8.00
N TYR A 270 0.18 9.69 -7.28
CA TYR A 270 -0.26 8.33 -7.58
C TYR A 270 -1.09 7.80 -6.42
N LEU A 271 -2.18 7.13 -6.75
CA LEU A 271 -3.15 6.70 -5.77
C LEU A 271 -3.52 5.22 -5.97
N SER A 272 -3.90 4.59 -4.87
CA SER A 272 -4.42 3.22 -4.83
C SER A 272 -5.86 3.24 -4.30
N PRO A 273 -6.86 3.56 -5.15
CA PRO A 273 -8.26 3.66 -4.72
C PRO A 273 -8.82 2.42 -4.02
N HIS A 274 -8.30 1.21 -4.28
CA HIS A 274 -8.68 0.00 -3.54
C HIS A 274 -8.42 0.06 -2.03
N LYS A 275 -7.59 1.01 -1.56
CA LYS A 275 -7.34 1.27 -0.14
C LYS A 275 -8.38 2.17 0.51
N PHE A 276 -9.23 2.84 -0.27
CA PHE A 276 -10.36 3.58 0.24
C PHE A 276 -11.48 2.61 0.65
N LEU A 277 -12.27 3.00 1.64
CA LEU A 277 -13.54 2.33 1.92
C LEU A 277 -14.46 2.47 0.68
N GLY A 278 -15.09 1.38 0.26
CA GLY A 278 -15.83 1.29 -1.01
C GLY A 278 -14.97 1.09 -2.27
N GLY A 279 -13.65 1.19 -2.13
CA GLY A 279 -12.69 1.13 -3.22
C GLY A 279 -12.31 -0.26 -3.78
N PRO A 280 -12.42 -1.41 -3.07
CA PRO A 280 -11.98 -2.70 -3.62
C PRO A 280 -12.54 -3.00 -5.01
N GLY A 281 -11.69 -3.47 -5.94
CA GLY A 281 -12.05 -3.71 -7.35
C GLY A 281 -11.89 -2.50 -8.27
N SER A 282 -11.42 -1.36 -7.76
CA SER A 282 -11.07 -0.18 -8.56
C SER A 282 -9.69 -0.27 -9.23
N SER A 283 -9.47 0.60 -10.21
CA SER A 283 -8.21 0.81 -10.91
C SER A 283 -7.25 1.65 -10.08
N GLY A 284 -5.95 1.64 -10.43
CA GLY A 284 -5.02 2.66 -9.97
C GLY A 284 -5.25 3.98 -10.71
N ILE A 285 -4.82 5.10 -10.15
CA ILE A 285 -4.86 6.39 -10.86
C ILE A 285 -3.57 7.18 -10.70
N ILE A 286 -3.25 7.97 -11.72
CA ILE A 286 -2.33 9.09 -11.65
C ILE A 286 -3.11 10.37 -11.97
N VAL A 287 -2.91 11.40 -11.15
CA VAL A 287 -3.36 12.77 -11.45
C VAL A 287 -2.11 13.63 -11.57
N PHE A 288 -1.99 14.40 -12.64
CA PHE A 288 -0.78 15.17 -12.94
C PHE A 288 -1.08 16.49 -13.63
N ASN A 289 -0.15 17.43 -13.55
CA ASN A 289 -0.21 18.69 -14.27
C ASN A 289 0.18 18.48 -15.74
N GLU A 290 -0.66 18.92 -16.69
CA GLU A 290 -0.38 18.76 -18.13
C GLU A 290 0.94 19.37 -18.62
N ASP A 291 1.57 20.26 -17.84
CA ASP A 291 2.86 20.87 -18.16
C ASP A 291 4.00 19.83 -18.27
N ILE A 292 3.89 18.68 -17.60
CA ILE A 292 4.89 17.60 -17.69
C ILE A 292 4.66 16.65 -18.89
N TYR A 293 3.56 16.81 -19.62
CA TYR A 293 3.18 15.90 -20.71
C TYR A 293 3.79 16.32 -22.06
N PRO A 294 4.51 15.43 -22.78
CA PRO A 294 5.12 15.76 -24.05
C PRO A 294 4.09 15.72 -25.20
N LYS A 295 3.28 16.78 -25.34
CA LYS A 295 2.17 16.91 -26.31
C LYS A 295 2.56 16.67 -27.79
N GLY A 296 3.86 16.78 -28.13
CA GLY A 296 4.39 16.58 -29.48
C GLY A 296 4.76 15.13 -29.85
N LEU A 297 4.72 14.19 -28.89
CA LEU A 297 5.02 12.77 -29.12
C LEU A 297 3.74 11.94 -29.22
N ALA A 298 3.82 10.74 -29.79
CA ALA A 298 2.75 9.73 -29.71
C ALA A 298 2.38 9.46 -28.23
N PRO A 299 1.13 9.07 -27.90
CA PRO A 299 0.80 8.64 -26.54
C PRO A 299 1.66 7.46 -26.11
N THR A 300 1.72 7.21 -24.81
CA THR A 300 2.55 6.12 -24.27
C THR A 300 2.14 4.74 -24.81
N VAL A 301 0.86 4.59 -25.18
CA VAL A 301 0.31 3.39 -25.84
C VAL A 301 -0.59 3.83 -27.01
N PRO A 302 -0.07 3.89 -28.25
CA PRO A 302 -0.88 4.21 -29.42
C PRO A 302 -1.77 3.02 -29.80
N SER A 303 -3.09 3.20 -29.77
CA SER A 303 -4.06 2.15 -30.10
C SER A 303 -5.43 2.72 -30.50
N GLY A 304 -6.42 1.84 -30.70
CA GLY A 304 -7.81 2.25 -30.88
C GLY A 304 -8.28 3.15 -29.72
N GLY A 305 -9.08 4.18 -30.03
CA GLY A 305 -9.53 5.18 -29.06
C GLY A 305 -8.54 6.33 -28.80
N THR A 306 -7.30 6.26 -29.28
CA THR A 306 -6.27 7.32 -29.09
C THR A 306 -6.06 8.22 -30.31
N VAL A 307 -6.75 7.92 -31.41
CA VAL A 307 -6.55 8.51 -32.75
C VAL A 307 -7.81 9.21 -33.24
N ASP A 308 -7.63 10.37 -33.88
CA ASP A 308 -8.69 11.06 -34.64
C ASP A 308 -8.77 10.50 -36.07
N TYR A 309 -7.64 10.09 -36.63
CA TYR A 309 -7.56 9.56 -38.00
C TYR A 309 -6.40 8.59 -38.18
N VAL A 310 -6.62 7.49 -38.91
CA VAL A 310 -5.58 6.54 -39.30
C VAL A 310 -5.73 6.19 -40.77
N SER A 311 -4.62 6.26 -41.51
CA SER A 311 -4.46 5.83 -42.89
C SER A 311 -3.35 4.77 -42.97
N PRO A 312 -3.16 4.10 -44.12
CA PRO A 312 -2.08 3.12 -44.27
C PRO A 312 -0.65 3.64 -44.02
N VAL A 313 -0.45 4.96 -43.98
CA VAL A 313 0.88 5.59 -43.89
C VAL A 313 0.99 6.67 -42.81
N LYS A 314 -0.12 7.04 -42.17
CA LYS A 314 -0.15 8.14 -41.20
C LYS A 314 -1.31 8.02 -40.23
N GLU A 315 -1.03 8.35 -38.98
CA GLU A 315 -1.97 8.51 -37.89
C GLU A 315 -1.94 9.94 -37.33
N GLU A 316 -3.10 10.42 -36.93
CA GLU A 316 -3.31 11.67 -36.19
C GLU A 316 -3.93 11.33 -34.85
N TYR A 317 -3.26 11.72 -33.77
CA TYR A 317 -3.67 11.39 -32.41
C TYR A 317 -4.56 12.47 -31.79
N VAL A 318 -5.48 12.05 -30.91
CA VAL A 318 -6.38 12.94 -30.17
C VAL A 318 -5.58 13.99 -29.37
N ARG A 319 -6.09 15.23 -29.36
CA ARG A 319 -5.44 16.36 -28.66
C ARG A 319 -5.68 16.39 -27.15
N ASP A 320 -6.86 15.95 -26.73
CA ASP A 320 -7.18 15.84 -25.30
C ASP A 320 -6.34 14.74 -24.64
N ILE A 321 -5.55 15.10 -23.64
CA ILE A 321 -4.57 14.20 -22.99
C ILE A 321 -5.25 13.01 -22.34
N GLU A 322 -6.35 13.24 -21.62
CA GLU A 322 -7.06 12.18 -20.89
C GLU A 322 -7.56 11.12 -21.89
N THR A 323 -8.20 11.55 -22.97
CA THR A 323 -8.66 10.66 -24.07
C THR A 323 -7.49 9.95 -24.76
N ARG A 324 -6.40 10.68 -25.04
CA ARG A 324 -5.22 10.16 -25.74
C ARG A 324 -4.49 9.07 -24.97
N GLU A 325 -4.58 9.06 -23.64
CA GLU A 325 -3.98 8.06 -22.75
C GLU A 325 -4.97 6.99 -22.25
N LYS A 326 -6.14 6.88 -22.88
CA LYS A 326 -7.14 5.82 -22.67
C LYS A 326 -7.21 4.86 -23.89
N PRO A 327 -6.18 4.02 -24.12
CA PRO A 327 -6.20 3.07 -25.24
C PRO A 327 -7.23 1.97 -25.02
N GLY A 328 -7.98 1.65 -26.08
CA GLY A 328 -9.05 0.66 -26.03
C GLY A 328 -10.16 1.05 -25.05
N THR A 329 -10.95 0.06 -24.61
CA THR A 329 -12.04 0.29 -23.66
C THR A 329 -11.48 0.42 -22.25
N PRO A 330 -11.61 1.59 -21.59
CA PRO A 330 -11.09 1.77 -20.25
C PRO A 330 -11.91 0.97 -19.23
N GLY A 331 -11.37 0.79 -18.03
CA GLY A 331 -12.10 0.23 -16.90
C GLY A 331 -13.19 1.18 -16.39
N ILE A 332 -14.28 1.36 -17.14
CA ILE A 332 -15.33 2.35 -16.83
C ILE A 332 -15.91 2.11 -15.43
N MET A 333 -16.32 0.88 -15.13
CA MET A 333 -16.86 0.54 -13.80
C MET A 333 -15.82 0.72 -12.68
N GLN A 334 -14.54 0.53 -13.00
CA GLN A 334 -13.46 0.79 -12.04
C GLN A 334 -13.34 2.29 -11.77
N ALA A 335 -13.40 3.13 -12.79
CA ALA A 335 -13.36 4.59 -12.68
C ALA A 335 -14.54 5.15 -11.86
N LEU A 336 -15.76 4.68 -12.13
CA LEU A 336 -16.95 5.08 -11.37
C LEU A 336 -16.80 4.71 -9.89
N ARG A 337 -16.26 3.52 -9.59
CA ARG A 337 -15.97 3.09 -8.23
C ARG A 337 -14.94 3.98 -7.53
N VAL A 338 -13.91 4.43 -8.26
CA VAL A 338 -12.94 5.40 -7.70
C VAL A 338 -13.68 6.67 -7.28
N ALA A 339 -14.48 7.28 -8.17
CA ALA A 339 -15.20 8.51 -7.86
C ALA A 339 -16.13 8.36 -6.64
N LEU A 340 -16.88 7.26 -6.57
CA LEU A 340 -17.76 6.97 -5.43
C LEU A 340 -16.98 6.82 -4.11
N ALA A 341 -15.79 6.21 -4.13
CA ALA A 341 -14.95 6.08 -2.94
C ALA A 341 -14.41 7.43 -2.45
N PHE A 342 -14.06 8.34 -3.37
CA PHE A 342 -13.68 9.73 -3.05
C PHE A 342 -14.87 10.53 -2.50
N GLN A 343 -16.04 10.46 -3.14
CA GLN A 343 -17.26 11.11 -2.66
C GLN A 343 -17.69 10.58 -1.28
N LEU A 344 -17.49 9.29 -1.01
CA LEU A 344 -17.72 8.72 0.31
C LEU A 344 -16.79 9.33 1.36
N LYS A 345 -15.48 9.44 1.06
CA LYS A 345 -14.51 10.08 1.97
C LYS A 345 -14.92 11.53 2.27
N ASP A 346 -15.31 12.28 1.24
CA ASP A 346 -15.78 13.65 1.40
C ASP A 346 -17.06 13.73 2.27
N LYS A 347 -18.03 12.84 2.02
CA LYS A 347 -19.25 12.71 2.82
C LYS A 347 -18.99 12.39 4.29
N VAL A 348 -17.98 11.58 4.60
CA VAL A 348 -17.55 11.32 5.98
C VAL A 348 -16.92 12.59 6.58
N GLY A 349 -16.11 13.30 5.80
CA GLY A 349 -15.50 14.56 6.20
C GLY A 349 -14.12 14.37 6.81
N GLN A 350 -13.16 15.16 6.32
CA GLN A 350 -11.75 15.05 6.68
C GLN A 350 -11.48 15.31 8.18
N GLN A 351 -12.12 16.32 8.77
CA GLN A 351 -11.96 16.63 10.18
C GLN A 351 -12.48 15.50 11.08
N LEU A 352 -13.60 14.89 10.69
CA LEU A 352 -14.19 13.77 11.43
C LEU A 352 -13.24 12.56 11.46
N ILE A 353 -12.63 12.23 10.31
CA ILE A 353 -11.62 11.17 10.20
C ILE A 353 -10.43 11.48 11.13
N ASN A 354 -9.86 12.67 11.02
CA ASN A 354 -8.71 13.09 11.82
C ASN A 354 -8.98 12.98 13.33
N ASP A 355 -10.13 13.48 13.79
CA ASP A 355 -10.49 13.46 15.21
C ASP A 355 -10.60 12.03 15.75
N ILE A 356 -11.29 11.14 15.02
CA ILE A 356 -11.50 9.74 15.43
C ILE A 356 -10.19 8.97 15.44
N GLU A 357 -9.40 9.07 14.38
CA GLU A 357 -8.14 8.33 14.27
C GLU A 357 -7.11 8.80 15.29
N HIS A 358 -7.02 10.10 15.55
CA HIS A 358 -6.14 10.64 16.58
C HIS A 358 -6.56 10.14 17.97
N TYR A 359 -7.86 10.13 18.28
CA TYR A 359 -8.39 9.59 19.52
C TYR A 359 -8.08 8.09 19.68
N TYR A 360 -8.35 7.28 18.66
CA TYR A 360 -8.08 5.84 18.70
C TYR A 360 -6.59 5.54 18.84
N TYR A 361 -5.74 6.26 18.13
CA TYR A 361 -4.30 6.09 18.22
C TYR A 361 -3.79 6.43 19.63
N GLN A 362 -4.20 7.57 20.21
CA GLN A 362 -3.84 7.92 21.59
C GLN A 362 -4.33 6.89 22.61
N LYS A 363 -5.60 6.45 22.48
CA LYS A 363 -6.19 5.42 23.36
C LYS A 363 -5.39 4.12 23.29
N PHE A 364 -5.03 3.68 22.08
CA PHE A 364 -4.24 2.47 21.86
C PHE A 364 -2.83 2.59 22.44
N MET A 365 -2.09 3.65 22.09
CA MET A 365 -0.71 3.83 22.58
C MET A 365 -0.66 3.94 24.11
N SER A 366 -1.61 4.65 24.72
CA SER A 366 -1.71 4.77 26.19
C SER A 366 -1.93 3.42 26.88
N ALA A 367 -2.58 2.47 26.21
CA ALA A 367 -2.85 1.15 26.78
C ALA A 367 -1.59 0.26 26.89
N PHE A 368 -0.51 0.63 26.21
CA PHE A 368 0.77 -0.09 26.16
C PHE A 368 1.96 0.76 26.64
N GLU A 369 1.69 1.94 27.19
CA GLU A 369 2.74 2.82 27.70
C GLU A 369 3.53 2.12 28.81
N GLY A 370 4.85 2.02 28.63
CA GLY A 370 5.76 1.39 29.58
C GLY A 370 5.79 -0.15 29.55
N ASP A 371 5.02 -0.82 28.68
CA ASP A 371 5.10 -2.27 28.51
C ASP A 371 6.25 -2.63 27.57
N ASP A 372 7.35 -3.13 28.12
CA ASP A 372 8.55 -3.47 27.38
C ASP A 372 8.41 -4.78 26.56
N ARG A 373 7.29 -5.50 26.69
CA ARG A 373 7.00 -6.69 25.88
C ARG A 373 6.50 -6.36 24.49
N ILE A 374 6.08 -5.12 24.24
CA ILE A 374 5.67 -4.66 22.91
C ILE A 374 6.64 -3.61 22.39
N MET A 375 7.12 -3.81 21.17
CA MET A 375 8.06 -2.93 20.50
C MET A 375 7.40 -2.31 19.28
N PHE A 376 7.04 -1.02 19.38
CA PHE A 376 6.57 -0.24 18.24
C PHE A 376 7.75 0.16 17.35
N LEU A 377 7.56 0.10 16.03
CA LEU A 377 8.61 0.44 15.07
C LEU A 377 8.36 1.83 14.44
N GLY A 378 9.35 2.72 14.57
CA GLY A 378 9.31 4.07 13.98
C GLY A 378 8.65 5.12 14.89
N GLU A 379 8.23 6.24 14.30
CA GLU A 379 7.64 7.37 15.02
C GLU A 379 6.31 6.98 15.72
N THR A 380 6.17 7.41 16.97
CA THR A 380 5.03 7.09 17.84
C THR A 380 4.17 8.29 18.20
N ARG A 381 4.63 9.52 17.94
CA ARG A 381 3.87 10.76 18.16
C ARG A 381 2.64 10.83 17.26
N ALA A 382 1.46 11.01 17.86
CA ALA A 382 0.18 10.92 17.19
C ALA A 382 -0.04 12.02 16.13
N GLU A 383 0.52 13.21 16.33
CA GLU A 383 0.38 14.37 15.44
C GLU A 383 1.20 14.27 14.15
N LYS A 384 2.08 13.26 14.03
CA LYS A 384 2.99 13.07 12.90
C LYS A 384 2.58 11.95 11.95
N LYS A 385 1.48 11.25 12.22
CA LYS A 385 1.17 10.00 11.53
C LYS A 385 -0.31 9.71 11.37
N ILE A 386 -0.61 8.90 10.36
CA ILE A 386 -1.86 8.14 10.26
C ILE A 386 -1.73 6.85 11.10
N PRO A 387 -2.84 6.24 11.58
CA PRO A 387 -2.81 5.18 12.60
C PRO A 387 -2.42 3.81 12.03
N ILE A 388 -1.27 3.73 11.37
CA ILE A 388 -0.60 2.49 10.98
C ILE A 388 0.40 2.15 12.09
N ILE A 389 0.26 0.95 12.66
CA ILE A 389 0.97 0.53 13.88
C ILE A 389 1.75 -0.74 13.56
N PRO A 390 3.04 -0.62 13.20
CA PRO A 390 3.94 -1.76 13.13
C PRO A 390 4.48 -2.08 14.53
N PHE A 391 4.39 -3.34 14.94
CA PHE A 391 4.90 -3.78 16.24
C PHE A 391 5.43 -5.20 16.22
N ASN A 392 6.31 -5.49 17.18
CA ASN A 392 6.78 -6.82 17.54
C ASN A 392 6.46 -7.14 19.00
N VAL A 393 6.28 -8.43 19.30
CA VAL A 393 6.05 -8.92 20.66
C VAL A 393 7.30 -9.63 21.13
N ARG A 394 7.89 -9.16 22.22
CA ARG A 394 9.08 -9.72 22.85
C ARG A 394 8.70 -10.80 23.85
N HIS A 395 9.43 -11.91 23.83
CA HIS A 395 9.35 -12.98 24.81
C HIS A 395 10.76 -13.45 25.18
N LYS A 396 11.15 -13.25 26.45
CA LYS A 396 12.51 -13.51 26.93
C LYS A 396 13.54 -12.75 26.08
N ASP A 397 14.56 -13.44 25.56
CA ASP A 397 15.62 -12.89 24.71
C ASP A 397 15.26 -12.82 23.21
N ARG A 398 14.05 -13.23 22.82
CA ARG A 398 13.59 -13.28 21.42
C ARG A 398 12.27 -12.57 21.20
N MET A 399 11.79 -12.58 19.96
CA MET A 399 10.45 -12.14 19.59
C MET A 399 9.53 -13.33 19.34
N LEU A 400 8.23 -13.13 19.47
CA LEU A 400 7.26 -13.99 18.79
C LEU A 400 7.31 -13.69 17.30
N HIS A 401 7.33 -14.74 16.48
CA HIS A 401 7.37 -14.58 15.04
C HIS A 401 6.14 -13.78 14.57
N PRO A 402 6.28 -12.74 13.72
CA PRO A 402 5.15 -11.85 13.40
C PRO A 402 4.01 -12.57 12.68
N LYS A 403 4.30 -13.53 11.79
CA LYS A 403 3.25 -14.36 11.17
C LYS A 403 2.56 -15.28 12.19
N PHE A 404 3.25 -15.70 13.25
CA PHE A 404 2.61 -16.47 14.33
C PHE A 404 1.64 -15.59 15.10
N VAL A 405 2.03 -14.37 15.45
CA VAL A 405 1.15 -13.41 16.14
C VAL A 405 -0.09 -13.10 15.29
N THR A 406 0.06 -12.81 13.99
CA THR A 406 -1.08 -12.61 13.09
C THR A 406 -1.97 -13.85 13.00
N ARG A 407 -1.39 -15.05 12.91
CA ARG A 407 -2.17 -16.30 12.89
C ARG A 407 -2.92 -16.52 14.20
N LEU A 408 -2.29 -16.24 15.34
CA LEU A 408 -2.90 -16.36 16.65
C LEU A 408 -4.06 -15.37 16.84
N LEU A 409 -3.89 -14.12 16.38
CA LEU A 409 -4.95 -13.11 16.36
C LEU A 409 -6.14 -13.55 15.50
N ASN A 410 -5.90 -14.16 14.35
CA ASN A 410 -6.96 -14.74 13.52
C ASN A 410 -7.67 -15.89 14.24
N ASP A 411 -6.91 -16.90 14.69
CA ASP A 411 -7.47 -18.16 15.15
C ASP A 411 -8.20 -18.02 16.49
N LEU A 412 -7.65 -17.24 17.42
CA LEU A 412 -8.28 -17.05 18.73
C LEU A 412 -9.34 -15.96 18.74
N PHE A 413 -9.25 -14.96 17.87
CA PHE A 413 -10.03 -13.72 18.03
C PHE A 413 -10.76 -13.27 16.76
N GLY A 414 -10.49 -13.87 15.60
CA GLY A 414 -11.06 -13.46 14.31
C GLY A 414 -10.50 -12.14 13.77
N ILE A 415 -9.41 -11.64 14.35
CA ILE A 415 -8.81 -10.35 14.00
C ILE A 415 -7.89 -10.52 12.79
N GLN A 416 -8.18 -9.78 11.73
CA GLN A 416 -7.44 -9.78 10.48
C GLN A 416 -6.36 -8.67 10.52
N THR A 417 -5.11 -9.08 10.67
CA THR A 417 -3.92 -8.21 10.57
C THR A 417 -2.97 -8.75 9.49
N ARG A 418 -1.87 -8.05 9.25
CA ARG A 418 -0.83 -8.51 8.32
C ARG A 418 0.52 -8.60 9.03
N ALA A 419 1.32 -9.58 8.63
CA ALA A 419 2.72 -9.70 9.04
C ALA A 419 3.68 -9.65 7.86
N GLY A 420 4.91 -9.19 8.10
CA GLY A 420 6.02 -9.21 7.14
C GLY A 420 6.76 -7.88 7.05
N CYS A 421 7.49 -7.67 5.95
CA CYS A 421 8.28 -6.45 5.70
C CYS A 421 7.50 -5.35 4.96
N SER A 422 6.20 -5.53 4.74
CA SER A 422 5.27 -4.56 4.10
C SER A 422 5.80 -3.93 2.81
N CYS A 423 6.58 -4.66 2.01
CA CYS A 423 7.19 -4.15 0.77
C CYS A 423 8.00 -2.86 0.97
N ALA A 424 8.69 -2.74 2.12
CA ALA A 424 9.55 -1.61 2.48
C ALA A 424 10.86 -2.14 3.10
N GLY A 425 11.52 -3.04 2.35
CA GLY A 425 12.71 -3.78 2.79
C GLY A 425 13.82 -2.90 3.37
N PRO A 426 14.31 -1.86 2.66
CA PRO A 426 15.33 -0.96 3.17
C PRO A 426 14.95 -0.28 4.49
N TYR A 427 13.73 0.27 4.58
CA TYR A 427 13.24 0.88 5.81
C TYR A 427 13.09 -0.14 6.95
N GLY A 428 12.67 -1.37 6.64
CA GLY A 428 12.64 -2.46 7.61
C GLY A 428 14.02 -2.81 8.18
N HIS A 429 15.09 -2.75 7.38
CA HIS A 429 16.45 -2.96 7.87
C HIS A 429 16.85 -1.85 8.85
N PHE A 430 16.51 -0.60 8.55
CA PHE A 430 16.72 0.51 9.47
C PHE A 430 15.95 0.33 10.78
N LEU A 431 14.64 0.06 10.71
CA LEU A 431 13.76 -0.09 11.88
C LEU A 431 14.17 -1.23 12.82
N MET A 432 14.73 -2.30 12.27
CA MET A 432 15.15 -3.48 13.03
C MET A 432 16.67 -3.54 13.25
N ASN A 433 17.41 -2.49 12.88
CA ASN A 433 18.87 -2.41 13.00
C ASN A 433 19.62 -3.60 12.38
N ILE A 434 19.22 -4.00 11.17
CA ILE A 434 19.82 -5.12 10.43
C ILE A 434 21.02 -4.59 9.63
N SER A 435 22.22 -5.06 9.97
CA SER A 435 23.44 -4.71 9.24
C SER A 435 23.47 -5.38 7.85
N GLN A 436 24.28 -4.82 6.94
CA GLN A 436 24.49 -5.40 5.61
C GLN A 436 24.96 -6.86 5.68
N GLN A 437 25.85 -7.17 6.63
CA GLN A 437 26.35 -8.54 6.83
C GLN A 437 25.21 -9.51 7.17
N VAL A 438 24.32 -9.13 8.11
CA VAL A 438 23.16 -9.96 8.49
C VAL A 438 22.16 -10.06 7.32
N SER A 439 21.96 -8.98 6.57
CA SER A 439 21.14 -8.97 5.36
C SER A 439 21.64 -9.97 4.31
N ASP A 440 22.95 -10.05 4.09
CA ASP A 440 23.54 -11.00 3.16
C ASP A 440 23.39 -12.46 3.61
N PHE A 441 23.44 -12.72 4.92
CA PHE A 441 23.12 -14.05 5.46
C PHE A 441 21.65 -14.43 5.22
N TYR A 442 20.71 -13.51 5.49
CA TYR A 442 19.31 -13.72 5.14
C TYR A 442 19.15 -14.03 3.64
N ARG A 443 19.75 -13.21 2.78
CA ARG A 443 19.71 -13.40 1.33
C ARG A 443 20.20 -14.78 0.94
N CYS A 444 21.36 -15.21 1.45
CA CYS A 444 21.96 -16.52 1.14
C CYS A 444 21.02 -17.68 1.47
N LEU A 445 20.48 -17.74 2.70
CA LEU A 445 19.60 -18.84 3.10
C LEU A 445 18.26 -18.81 2.37
N ILE A 446 17.71 -17.62 2.12
CA ILE A 446 16.45 -17.46 1.40
C ILE A 446 16.59 -17.88 -0.07
N THR A 447 17.65 -17.47 -0.76
CA THR A 447 17.77 -17.72 -2.21
C THR A 447 18.35 -19.09 -2.54
N ASN A 448 19.28 -19.59 -1.72
CA ASN A 448 20.02 -20.81 -2.05
C ASN A 448 19.45 -22.05 -1.36
N VAL A 449 18.85 -21.90 -0.17
CA VAL A 449 18.27 -23.00 0.62
C VAL A 449 16.73 -22.95 0.61
N GLY A 450 16.14 -21.79 0.33
CA GLY A 450 14.69 -21.61 0.29
C GLY A 450 14.04 -21.39 1.64
N TYR A 451 14.81 -21.02 2.68
CA TYR A 451 14.28 -20.75 4.02
C TYR A 451 13.63 -19.38 4.11
N THR A 452 12.47 -19.19 3.48
CA THR A 452 11.83 -17.87 3.50
C THR A 452 11.21 -17.51 4.85
N GLY A 453 11.01 -18.49 5.74
CA GLY A 453 10.42 -18.29 7.06
C GLY A 453 11.27 -17.50 8.04
N ILE A 454 12.58 -17.37 7.80
CA ILE A 454 13.46 -16.56 8.65
C ILE A 454 13.38 -15.06 8.36
N LYS A 455 12.61 -14.66 7.34
CA LYS A 455 12.51 -13.24 6.94
C LYS A 455 12.03 -12.39 8.13
N PRO A 456 12.80 -11.38 8.53
CA PRO A 456 12.39 -10.49 9.61
C PRO A 456 11.21 -9.63 9.16
N GLY A 457 10.45 -9.13 10.13
CA GLY A 457 9.28 -8.30 9.87
C GLY A 457 8.57 -7.92 11.16
N TRP A 458 7.34 -7.45 11.01
CA TRP A 458 6.49 -7.01 12.10
C TRP A 458 5.04 -7.42 11.85
N VAL A 459 4.23 -7.35 12.90
CA VAL A 459 2.78 -7.29 12.77
C VAL A 459 2.42 -5.85 12.45
N ARG A 460 1.51 -5.65 11.50
CA ARG A 460 0.96 -4.34 11.16
C ARG A 460 -0.53 -4.35 11.41
N LEU A 461 -0.97 -3.43 12.25
CA LEU A 461 -2.36 -3.17 12.59
C LEU A 461 -2.71 -1.73 12.19
N ASN A 462 -3.95 -1.50 11.77
CA ASN A 462 -4.45 -0.17 11.47
C ASN A 462 -5.74 0.14 12.25
N LEU A 463 -5.80 1.32 12.87
CA LEU A 463 -6.99 1.81 13.59
C LEU A 463 -7.78 2.76 12.68
N HIS A 464 -8.61 2.18 11.82
CA HIS A 464 -9.40 2.93 10.85
C HIS A 464 -10.58 3.68 11.51
N TYR A 465 -10.89 4.90 11.06
CA TYR A 465 -12.02 5.70 11.56
C TYR A 465 -13.39 4.99 11.54
N ALA A 466 -13.56 4.00 10.66
CA ALA A 466 -14.78 3.21 10.57
C ALA A 466 -14.97 2.17 11.70
N LEU A 467 -13.93 1.87 12.50
CA LEU A 467 -14.08 0.98 13.65
C LEU A 467 -15.02 1.60 14.68
N ALA A 468 -15.84 0.76 15.31
CA ALA A 468 -16.55 1.13 16.53
C ALA A 468 -15.59 1.12 17.73
N GLU A 469 -15.92 1.86 18.78
CA GLU A 469 -15.02 1.98 19.92
C GLU A 469 -14.80 0.64 20.65
N ASN A 470 -15.84 -0.21 20.74
CA ASN A 470 -15.74 -1.55 21.30
C ASN A 470 -14.84 -2.48 20.47
N GLU A 471 -14.72 -2.28 19.15
CA GLU A 471 -13.75 -2.98 18.31
C GLU A 471 -12.32 -2.57 18.67
N VAL A 472 -12.08 -1.27 18.92
CA VAL A 472 -10.77 -0.77 19.38
C VAL A 472 -10.42 -1.33 20.76
N ASP A 473 -11.38 -1.38 21.68
CA ASP A 473 -11.18 -2.00 23.00
C ASP A 473 -10.86 -3.49 22.88
N TYR A 474 -11.55 -4.21 21.99
CA TYR A 474 -11.26 -5.60 21.70
C TYR A 474 -9.85 -5.81 21.13
N LEU A 475 -9.38 -4.95 20.21
CA LEU A 475 -8.00 -5.00 19.71
C LEU A 475 -6.97 -4.80 20.84
N ILE A 476 -7.23 -3.87 21.77
CA ILE A 476 -6.35 -3.62 22.91
C ILE A 476 -6.32 -4.85 23.85
N ASP A 477 -7.47 -5.38 24.22
CA ASP A 477 -7.57 -6.49 25.17
C ASP A 477 -6.99 -7.79 24.61
N THR A 478 -7.17 -8.05 23.32
CA THR A 478 -6.58 -9.21 22.64
C THR A 478 -5.06 -9.10 22.52
N LEU A 479 -4.53 -7.90 22.26
CA LEU A 479 -3.08 -7.71 22.24
C LEU A 479 -2.49 -7.85 23.65
N LYS A 480 -3.13 -7.31 24.70
CA LYS A 480 -2.74 -7.58 26.09
C LYS A 480 -2.71 -9.07 26.41
N PHE A 481 -3.70 -9.83 25.93
CA PHE A 481 -3.69 -11.29 26.03
C PHE A 481 -2.46 -11.90 25.33
N VAL A 482 -2.13 -11.48 24.11
CA VAL A 482 -0.96 -11.98 23.38
C VAL A 482 0.35 -11.67 24.12
N LEU A 483 0.48 -10.48 24.73
CA LEU A 483 1.65 -10.11 25.53
C LEU A 483 1.81 -10.97 26.80
N GLU A 484 0.71 -11.46 27.35
CA GLU A 484 0.70 -12.25 28.59
C GLU A 484 0.79 -13.76 28.34
N TYR A 485 0.12 -14.26 27.30
CA TYR A 485 -0.08 -15.69 27.07
C TYR A 485 0.34 -16.18 25.68
N GLY A 486 0.67 -15.28 24.74
CA GLY A 486 0.90 -15.64 23.33
C GLY A 486 2.03 -16.67 23.15
N HIS A 487 3.08 -16.60 23.97
CA HIS A 487 4.18 -17.57 23.92
C HIS A 487 3.73 -19.00 24.23
N LYS A 488 2.74 -19.19 25.11
CA LYS A 488 2.21 -20.52 25.46
C LYS A 488 1.68 -21.26 24.24
N PHE A 489 1.12 -20.54 23.27
CA PHE A 489 0.53 -21.13 22.08
C PHE A 489 1.55 -21.59 21.05
N VAL A 490 2.83 -21.22 21.18
CA VAL A 490 3.89 -21.68 20.24
C VAL A 490 3.95 -23.21 20.20
N GLN A 491 3.68 -23.89 21.32
CA GLN A 491 3.65 -25.35 21.40
C GLN A 491 2.50 -26.00 20.61
N CYS A 492 1.44 -25.25 20.29
CA CYS A 492 0.28 -25.76 19.57
C CYS A 492 0.48 -25.77 18.05
N TYR A 493 1.38 -24.94 17.53
CA TYR A 493 1.55 -24.70 16.09
C TYR A 493 2.81 -25.35 15.54
N GLU A 494 2.75 -25.73 14.27
CA GLU A 494 3.90 -26.16 13.47
C GLU A 494 4.37 -25.02 12.57
N PHE A 495 5.68 -24.80 12.53
CA PHE A 495 6.31 -23.78 11.71
C PHE A 495 6.88 -24.39 10.42
N ASN A 496 6.56 -23.83 9.27
CA ASN A 496 7.19 -24.19 8.00
C ASN A 496 8.36 -23.23 7.71
N LEU A 497 9.59 -23.76 7.69
CA LEU A 497 10.80 -22.96 7.48
C LEU A 497 10.90 -22.39 6.04
N HIS A 498 10.29 -23.06 5.07
CA HIS A 498 10.31 -22.68 3.66
C HIS A 498 9.29 -21.59 3.31
N SER A 499 8.12 -21.55 3.95
CA SER A 499 7.08 -20.54 3.70
C SER A 499 6.96 -19.47 4.80
N GLY A 500 7.43 -19.79 6.01
CA GLY A 500 7.22 -19.00 7.23
C GLY A 500 5.82 -19.13 7.82
N GLU A 501 5.00 -20.05 7.32
CA GLU A 501 3.64 -20.26 7.80
C GLU A 501 3.63 -20.98 9.14
N TRP A 502 2.60 -20.67 9.93
CA TRP A 502 2.29 -21.31 11.19
C TRP A 502 0.91 -21.95 11.06
N SER A 503 0.80 -23.25 11.30
CA SER A 503 -0.47 -23.98 11.20
C SER A 503 -0.70 -24.89 12.40
N LEU A 504 -1.95 -25.04 12.81
CA LEU A 504 -2.34 -26.06 13.78
C LEU A 504 -2.35 -27.44 13.09
N PRO A 505 -1.81 -28.49 13.72
CA PRO A 505 -1.90 -29.85 13.19
C PRO A 505 -3.36 -30.29 12.98
N GLY A 506 -3.68 -30.79 11.78
CA GLY A 506 -5.04 -31.27 11.45
C GLY A 506 -6.08 -30.18 11.20
N ASP A 507 -5.64 -28.93 11.01
CA ASP A 507 -6.54 -27.83 10.65
C ASP A 507 -6.90 -27.84 9.16
N ASP A 508 -8.08 -28.39 8.85
CA ASP A 508 -8.75 -28.27 7.54
C ASP A 508 -9.88 -27.20 7.56
N SER A 509 -9.92 -26.31 8.57
CA SER A 509 -11.07 -25.43 8.85
C SER A 509 -11.34 -24.34 7.80
N LEU A 510 -10.50 -24.21 6.77
CA LEU A 510 -10.68 -23.24 5.70
C LEU A 510 -11.66 -23.78 4.65
N ALA A 511 -12.95 -23.55 4.88
CA ALA A 511 -13.95 -23.58 3.82
C ALA A 511 -13.75 -22.33 2.94
N PHE A 512 -12.91 -22.45 1.90
CA PHE A 512 -12.79 -21.40 0.90
C PHE A 512 -14.03 -21.37 0.01
N LEU A 513 -14.54 -20.17 -0.28
CA LEU A 513 -15.40 -19.97 -1.46
C LEU A 513 -14.63 -20.43 -2.69
N LYS A 514 -15.26 -21.19 -3.58
CA LYS A 514 -14.61 -21.61 -4.83
C LYS A 514 -14.86 -20.54 -5.89
N LEU A 515 -13.85 -20.30 -6.72
CA LEU A 515 -14.04 -19.51 -7.93
C LEU A 515 -14.78 -20.38 -8.95
N ASP A 516 -16.10 -20.43 -8.83
CA ASP A 516 -16.98 -21.27 -9.63
C ASP A 516 -18.24 -20.48 -10.01
N ILE A 517 -18.58 -20.51 -11.30
CA ILE A 517 -19.77 -19.83 -11.82
C ILE A 517 -21.06 -20.48 -11.30
N ASP A 518 -21.03 -21.79 -11.04
CA ASP A 518 -22.19 -22.50 -10.50
C ASP A 518 -22.41 -22.13 -9.02
N GLU A 519 -21.34 -21.92 -8.26
CA GLU A 519 -21.43 -21.38 -6.89
C GLU A 519 -22.06 -19.97 -6.94
N ALA A 520 -21.65 -19.12 -7.87
CA ALA A 520 -22.23 -17.78 -8.05
C ALA A 520 -23.74 -17.80 -8.35
N TYR A 521 -24.24 -18.79 -9.09
CA TYR A 521 -25.68 -18.97 -9.32
C TYR A 521 -26.44 -19.48 -8.10
N SER A 522 -25.76 -20.17 -7.19
CA SER A 522 -26.36 -20.77 -6.00
C SER A 522 -26.44 -19.84 -4.79
N LEU A 523 -25.70 -18.72 -4.81
CA LEU A 523 -25.65 -17.78 -3.69
C LEU A 523 -26.98 -17.04 -3.51
N GLU A 524 -27.61 -17.20 -2.34
CA GLU A 524 -28.74 -16.36 -1.95
C GLU A 524 -28.27 -14.94 -1.58
N ALA A 525 -29.05 -13.92 -1.94
CA ALA A 525 -28.74 -12.50 -1.71
C ALA A 525 -28.68 -12.07 -0.22
N SER A 526 -28.90 -12.99 0.74
CA SER A 526 -29.09 -12.69 2.17
C SER A 526 -27.79 -12.65 2.99
N HIS A 527 -26.63 -13.02 2.43
CA HIS A 527 -25.40 -13.26 3.19
C HIS A 527 -24.51 -12.01 3.46
N HIS A 528 -24.97 -10.80 3.12
CA HIS A 528 -24.10 -9.63 3.12
C HIS A 528 -23.88 -8.98 4.50
N GLN A 529 -24.76 -9.21 5.46
CA GLN A 529 -24.77 -8.50 6.74
C GLN A 529 -24.29 -9.41 7.89
N GLY A 530 -23.17 -9.05 8.51
CA GLY A 530 -22.79 -9.62 9.81
C GLY A 530 -23.56 -8.96 10.94
N LEU A 531 -23.17 -9.24 12.19
CA LEU A 531 -23.87 -8.71 13.36
C LEU A 531 -23.69 -7.20 13.52
N GLU A 532 -24.76 -6.47 13.83
CA GLU A 532 -24.67 -5.04 14.15
C GLU A 532 -23.78 -4.80 15.40
N ASP A 533 -24.00 -5.60 16.44
CA ASP A 533 -23.19 -5.62 17.67
C ASP A 533 -22.63 -7.04 17.93
N ALA A 534 -21.30 -7.16 17.92
CA ALA A 534 -20.57 -8.39 18.21
C ALA A 534 -19.90 -8.39 19.60
N SER A 535 -20.25 -7.47 20.49
CA SER A 535 -19.62 -7.33 21.83
C SER A 535 -19.68 -8.61 22.67
N ALA A 536 -20.77 -9.39 22.56
CA ALA A 536 -20.89 -10.67 23.23
C ALA A 536 -19.89 -11.71 22.69
N LEU A 537 -19.66 -11.72 21.36
CA LEU A 537 -18.67 -12.60 20.73
C LEU A 537 -17.24 -12.19 21.08
N TYR A 538 -16.96 -10.89 21.21
CA TYR A 538 -15.65 -10.40 21.65
C TYR A 538 -15.30 -10.89 23.06
N ARG A 539 -16.26 -10.80 24.00
CA ARG A 539 -16.09 -11.33 25.37
C ARG A 539 -15.91 -12.85 25.37
N ASP A 540 -16.76 -13.57 24.65
CA ASP A 540 -16.69 -15.02 24.53
C ASP A 540 -15.35 -15.49 23.94
N ALA A 541 -14.84 -14.82 22.91
CA ALA A 541 -13.53 -15.13 22.32
C ALA A 541 -12.38 -14.92 23.32
N LEU A 542 -12.39 -13.83 24.10
CA LEU A 542 -11.40 -13.57 25.16
C LEU A 542 -11.48 -14.59 26.30
N GLU A 543 -12.68 -14.93 26.76
CA GLU A 543 -12.89 -15.93 27.82
C GLU A 543 -12.40 -17.32 27.39
N LYS A 544 -12.76 -17.75 26.16
CA LYS A 544 -12.28 -19.01 25.59
C LYS A 544 -10.76 -19.01 25.43
N ALA A 545 -10.17 -17.94 24.92
CA ALA A 545 -8.72 -17.84 24.78
C ALA A 545 -7.99 -17.95 26.13
N ARG A 546 -8.51 -17.31 27.19
CA ARG A 546 -7.99 -17.45 28.56
C ARG A 546 -8.14 -18.88 29.10
N ALA A 547 -9.27 -19.52 28.85
CA ALA A 547 -9.49 -20.91 29.24
C ALA A 547 -8.54 -21.87 28.50
N GLU A 548 -8.24 -21.64 27.22
CA GLU A 548 -7.23 -22.42 26.49
C GLU A 548 -5.82 -22.14 27.02
N ALA A 549 -5.45 -20.88 27.24
CA ALA A 549 -4.15 -20.51 27.79
C ALA A 549 -3.87 -21.14 29.17
N ALA A 550 -4.91 -21.27 30.01
CA ALA A 550 -4.81 -21.88 31.34
C ALA A 550 -4.48 -23.38 31.30
N LYS A 551 -4.76 -24.07 30.18
CA LYS A 551 -4.42 -25.48 29.97
C LYS A 551 -2.97 -25.67 29.49
N LEU A 552 -2.32 -24.63 29.01
CA LEU A 552 -1.01 -24.69 28.37
C LEU A 552 0.12 -24.44 29.38
N SER A 553 1.15 -25.28 29.29
CA SER A 553 2.37 -25.16 30.08
C SER A 553 3.24 -24.00 29.59
N ASP A 554 3.91 -23.32 30.53
CA ASP A 554 5.02 -22.39 30.24
C ASP A 554 6.32 -23.13 29.89
N ASP A 555 6.41 -24.41 30.28
CA ASP A 555 7.55 -25.28 30.00
C ASP A 555 7.19 -26.23 28.85
N TYR A 556 7.72 -25.93 27.67
CA TYR A 556 7.60 -26.73 26.45
C TYR A 556 8.96 -26.76 25.74
N SER A 557 9.25 -27.85 25.03
CA SER A 557 10.53 -28.02 24.33
C SER A 557 10.68 -26.98 23.21
N ILE A 558 11.88 -26.44 23.02
CA ILE A 558 12.21 -25.54 21.92
C ILE A 558 13.28 -26.23 21.06
N MET A 559 13.14 -26.13 19.75
CA MET A 559 14.14 -26.64 18.81
C MET A 559 15.40 -25.78 18.82
N SER A 560 16.55 -26.42 18.67
CA SER A 560 17.83 -25.77 18.38
C SER A 560 18.21 -25.99 16.92
N PHE A 561 18.86 -25.00 16.33
CA PHE A 561 19.32 -25.02 14.95
C PHE A 561 20.85 -24.97 14.91
N GLU A 562 21.40 -25.27 13.74
CA GLU A 562 22.84 -25.08 13.46
C GLU A 562 23.23 -23.61 13.72
N PRO A 563 24.46 -23.32 14.20
CA PRO A 563 24.83 -21.98 14.67
C PRO A 563 24.56 -20.84 13.67
N GLU A 564 24.77 -21.08 12.38
CA GLU A 564 24.56 -20.11 11.31
C GLU A 564 23.08 -19.73 11.16
N LEU A 565 22.18 -20.71 11.31
CA LEU A 565 20.73 -20.50 11.26
C LEU A 565 20.21 -19.94 12.59
N GLU A 566 20.71 -20.44 13.73
CA GLU A 566 20.29 -20.01 15.07
C GLU A 566 20.42 -18.49 15.26
N ASN A 567 21.49 -17.88 14.74
CA ASN A 567 21.71 -16.42 14.78
C ASN A 567 20.65 -15.60 14.02
N LEU A 568 19.94 -16.22 13.08
CA LEU A 568 18.88 -15.59 12.28
C LEU A 568 17.49 -15.93 12.81
N MET A 569 17.38 -16.92 13.69
CA MET A 569 16.14 -17.33 14.36
C MET A 569 15.84 -16.40 15.54
N PHE A 570 15.41 -15.18 15.23
CA PHE A 570 14.98 -14.16 16.20
C PHE A 570 13.72 -14.54 17.01
N PHE A 571 13.26 -15.78 16.90
CA PHE A 571 12.06 -16.34 17.50
C PHE A 571 12.28 -17.80 17.92
N TYR A 572 11.40 -18.32 18.77
CA TYR A 572 11.41 -19.73 19.18
C TYR A 572 10.51 -20.59 18.29
N VAL A 573 10.92 -21.84 18.05
CA VAL A 573 10.13 -22.86 17.33
C VAL A 573 9.99 -24.09 18.22
N HIS A 574 8.76 -24.53 18.46
CA HIS A 574 8.52 -25.79 19.17
C HIS A 574 8.63 -27.00 18.24
N LYS A 575 8.04 -26.90 17.05
CA LYS A 575 7.95 -28.00 16.08
C LYS A 575 7.95 -27.48 14.64
N LEU A 576 8.70 -28.14 13.77
CA LEU A 576 8.64 -27.91 12.33
C LEU A 576 7.50 -28.70 11.69
N LYS A 577 6.83 -28.08 10.71
CA LYS A 577 5.93 -28.77 9.79
C LYS A 577 6.76 -29.69 8.90
N LYS A 578 6.42 -30.97 8.85
CA LYS A 578 7.04 -31.90 7.89
C LYS A 578 6.51 -31.56 6.50
N ASP A 579 7.41 -31.54 5.52
CA ASP A 579 7.07 -31.33 4.11
C ASP A 579 6.12 -32.41 3.57
#